data_AF-A0A563F2B1-F1
#
_entry.id   AF-A0A563F2B1-F1
#
_cell.length_a   1.000
_cell.length_b   1.000
_cell.length_c   1.000
_cell.angle_alpha   90.00
_cell.angle_beta   90.00
_cell.angle_gamma   90.00
#
_symmetry.space_group_name_H-M   'P 1'
#
loop_
_entity.id
_entity.type
_entity.pdbx_description
1 polymer ?
#
loop_
_entity_poly.entity_id
_entity_poly.type
_entity_poly.pdbx_seq_one_letter_code
_entity_poly.pdbx_strand_id
1 'polypeptide(L)'
;MWSREGLPWCGGCRGRWVTVLTTTVRRRAVDEQIRRLESRLVREHDGVPPSLVHEWIEHAHARLGGARVQDFVPLLVERAVRASARDFPVGLPGMSGTYPSSWARNTARRLLAGNLPRRWAHTCGVARRAEQVARVLVPEEQDLLVAAAWLHDIGYAAELVDTGLHSLDGARYLLRAGVSRRVCGLVAHHSGAAAVAEVVGLSEGLTEFDDDRGRLRDALWYCDMTTSPDGHPTTVDDRLAEIRRRRGPDDPVVRALAINVEERLAAVRRTHRLLRRTTV
;
A
#
# COMPACT_ATOMS: atom_id res chain seq x y z
N MET A 1 1.49 11.12 82.01
CA MET A 1 2.71 10.94 81.19
C MET A 1 2.26 10.28 79.89
N TRP A 2 2.13 11.09 78.83
CA TRP A 2 2.27 10.81 77.38
C TRP A 2 1.69 9.52 76.78
N SER A 3 1.10 9.46 75.57
CA SER A 3 0.52 10.39 74.59
C SER A 3 -0.10 9.49 73.49
N ARG A 4 -1.11 10.01 72.80
CA ARG A 4 -1.74 9.43 71.60
C ARG A 4 -0.77 9.45 70.42
N GLU A 5 -0.84 8.44 69.55
CA GLU A 5 -0.48 8.46 68.11
C GLU A 5 -1.04 7.15 67.50
N GLY A 6 -1.94 7.09 66.52
CA GLY A 6 -2.18 8.00 65.41
C GLY A 6 -1.59 7.41 64.12
N LEU A 7 -2.02 6.21 63.71
CA LEU A 7 -1.62 5.63 62.41
C LEU A 7 -2.21 6.47 61.27
N PRO A 8 -1.40 7.05 60.37
CA PRO A 8 -1.92 7.82 59.26
C PRO A 8 -2.35 6.87 58.14
N TRP A 9 -3.64 6.91 57.80
CA TRP A 9 -4.14 6.42 56.53
C TRP A 9 -3.48 7.19 55.38
N CYS A 10 -2.58 6.55 54.63
CA CYS A 10 -2.10 7.07 53.35
C CYS A 10 -3.21 7.03 52.29
N GLY A 11 -4.00 8.10 52.21
CA GLY A 11 -5.05 8.31 51.20
C GLY A 11 -4.57 8.71 49.79
N GLY A 12 -3.27 8.70 49.52
CA GLY A 12 -2.70 9.29 48.28
C GLY A 12 -2.62 8.37 47.05
N CYS A 13 -2.72 7.04 47.21
CA CYS A 13 -2.51 6.12 46.10
C CYS A 13 -3.80 5.66 45.38
N ARG A 14 -5.01 5.97 45.86
CA ARG A 14 -6.23 5.54 45.15
C ARG A 14 -6.63 6.46 44.00
N GLY A 15 -6.40 7.78 44.14
CA GLY A 15 -6.83 8.77 43.13
C GLY A 15 -6.07 8.69 41.81
N ARG A 16 -4.74 8.54 41.85
CA ARG A 16 -3.90 8.53 40.63
C ARG A 16 -4.14 7.28 39.77
N TRP A 17 -4.38 6.13 40.38
CA TRP A 17 -4.68 4.89 39.67
C TRP A 17 -6.11 4.90 39.10
N VAL A 18 -7.10 5.44 39.84
CA VAL A 18 -8.46 5.59 39.33
C VAL A 18 -8.51 6.55 38.13
N THR A 19 -7.77 7.68 38.16
CA THR A 19 -7.71 8.62 37.02
C THR A 19 -6.99 8.04 35.80
N VAL A 20 -5.90 7.29 36.00
CA VAL A 20 -5.20 6.61 34.89
C VAL A 20 -6.06 5.49 34.32
N LEU A 21 -6.67 4.64 35.15
CA LEU A 21 -7.59 3.58 34.73
C LEU A 21 -8.81 4.13 34.00
N THR A 22 -9.43 5.20 34.48
CA THR A 22 -10.55 5.85 33.79
C THR A 22 -10.12 6.47 32.47
N THR A 23 -8.94 7.08 32.40
CA THR A 23 -8.41 7.61 31.13
C THR A 23 -8.12 6.49 30.13
N THR A 24 -7.53 5.37 30.56
CA THR A 24 -7.25 4.21 29.71
C THR A 24 -8.52 3.49 29.25
N VAL A 25 -9.49 3.32 30.14
CA VAL A 25 -10.81 2.72 29.82
C VAL A 25 -11.57 3.62 28.85
N ARG A 26 -11.55 4.94 29.05
CA ARG A 26 -12.21 5.92 28.18
C ARG A 26 -11.53 5.97 26.81
N ARG A 27 -10.20 5.92 26.74
CA ARG A 27 -9.46 5.82 25.48
C ARG A 27 -9.79 4.54 24.71
N ARG A 28 -9.83 3.37 25.38
CA ARG A 28 -10.26 2.10 24.77
C ARG A 28 -11.71 2.13 24.27
N ALA A 29 -12.60 2.81 24.99
CA ALA A 29 -14.00 2.97 24.58
C ALA A 29 -14.13 3.86 23.32
N VAL A 30 -13.34 4.93 23.23
CA VAL A 30 -13.26 5.78 22.03
C VAL A 30 -12.67 5.01 20.84
N ASP A 31 -11.60 4.24 21.05
CA ASP A 31 -11.00 3.41 19.98
C ASP A 31 -12.02 2.37 19.43
N GLU A 32 -12.82 1.78 20.31
CA GLU A 32 -13.89 0.85 19.92
C GLU A 32 -15.03 1.55 19.18
N GLN A 33 -15.39 2.77 19.58
CA GLN A 33 -16.36 3.60 18.87
C GLN A 33 -15.86 4.00 17.47
N ILE A 34 -14.58 4.35 17.33
CA ILE A 34 -13.95 4.67 16.04
C ILE A 34 -13.99 3.44 15.11
N ARG A 35 -13.67 2.23 15.60
CA ARG A 35 -13.76 0.99 14.80
C ARG A 35 -15.18 0.69 14.31
N ARG A 36 -16.18 0.87 15.17
CA ARG A 36 -17.59 0.70 14.81
C ARG A 36 -18.05 1.74 13.80
N LEU A 37 -17.57 2.98 13.98
CA LEU A 37 -17.83 4.08 13.08
C LEU A 37 -17.24 3.82 11.70
N GLU A 38 -15.99 3.36 11.63
CA GLU A 38 -15.33 2.96 10.39
C GLU A 38 -16.13 1.90 9.64
N SER A 39 -16.50 0.81 10.32
CA SER A 39 -17.29 -0.26 9.73
C SER A 39 -18.63 0.25 9.15
N ARG A 40 -19.23 1.27 9.77
CA ARG A 40 -20.46 1.90 9.29
C ARG A 40 -20.21 2.80 8.09
N LEU A 41 -19.20 3.67 8.15
CA LEU A 41 -18.88 4.63 7.08
C LEU A 41 -18.42 3.92 5.80
N VAL A 42 -17.70 2.81 5.93
CA VAL A 42 -17.32 1.96 4.79
C VAL A 42 -18.56 1.38 4.08
N ARG A 43 -19.60 1.00 4.83
CA ARG A 43 -20.87 0.53 4.24
C ARG A 43 -21.72 1.67 3.68
N GLU A 44 -21.69 2.83 4.31
CA GLU A 44 -22.44 4.02 3.89
C GLU A 44 -21.89 4.63 2.59
N HIS A 45 -20.58 4.50 2.37
CA HIS A 45 -19.87 5.01 1.20
C HIS A 45 -19.27 3.87 0.38
N ASP A 46 -20.12 2.96 -0.10
CA ASP A 46 -19.73 1.79 -0.91
C ASP A 46 -19.02 2.16 -2.24
N GLY A 47 -19.28 3.37 -2.77
CA GLY A 47 -18.56 3.95 -3.90
C GLY A 47 -17.17 4.52 -3.57
N VAL A 48 -16.75 4.47 -2.30
CA VAL A 48 -15.45 4.93 -1.81
C VAL A 48 -14.64 3.74 -1.30
N PRO A 49 -13.37 3.56 -1.70
CA PRO A 49 -12.54 2.47 -1.19
C PRO A 49 -12.48 2.46 0.35
N PRO A 50 -12.66 1.31 1.02
CA PRO A 50 -12.69 1.23 2.49
C PRO A 50 -11.46 1.82 3.19
N SER A 51 -10.29 1.71 2.56
CA SER A 51 -9.03 2.26 3.06
C SER A 51 -8.91 3.78 2.93
N LEU A 52 -9.65 4.40 2.00
CA LEU A 52 -9.76 5.87 1.94
C LEU A 52 -10.69 6.40 3.02
N VAL A 53 -11.77 5.68 3.31
CA VAL A 53 -12.62 5.94 4.49
C VAL A 53 -11.78 5.81 5.77
N HIS A 54 -10.96 4.77 5.89
CA HIS A 54 -10.00 4.60 6.99
C HIS A 54 -9.01 5.78 7.08
N GLU A 55 -8.47 6.24 5.96
CA GLU A 55 -7.55 7.40 5.93
C GLU A 55 -8.23 8.69 6.39
N TRP A 56 -9.46 8.97 5.95
CA TRP A 56 -10.22 10.13 6.42
C TRP A 56 -10.52 10.05 7.91
N ILE A 57 -10.79 8.85 8.41
CA ILE A 57 -10.98 8.58 9.85
C ILE A 57 -9.70 8.87 10.62
N GLU A 58 -8.57 8.29 10.21
CA GLU A 58 -7.26 8.49 10.84
C GLU A 58 -6.83 9.96 10.80
N HIS A 59 -7.00 10.64 9.66
CA HIS A 59 -6.64 12.04 9.51
C HIS A 59 -7.53 12.95 10.38
N ALA A 60 -8.85 12.72 10.38
CA ALA A 60 -9.76 13.47 11.23
C ALA A 60 -9.51 13.19 12.72
N HIS A 61 -9.23 11.94 13.08
CA HIS A 61 -8.96 11.52 14.44
C HIS A 61 -7.63 12.10 14.95
N ALA A 62 -6.57 12.09 14.14
CA ALA A 62 -5.28 12.68 14.47
C ALA A 62 -5.38 14.19 14.71
N ARG A 63 -6.16 14.92 13.90
CA ARG A 63 -6.44 16.35 14.10
C ARG A 63 -7.14 16.64 15.43
N LEU A 64 -7.88 15.66 15.96
CA LEU A 64 -8.65 15.76 17.19
C LEU A 64 -7.93 15.15 18.41
N GLY A 65 -6.75 14.54 18.23
CA GLY A 65 -6.01 13.82 19.27
C GLY A 65 -5.59 14.67 20.48
N GLY A 66 -5.63 16.00 20.36
CA GLY A 66 -5.38 16.96 21.45
C GLY A 66 -6.64 17.51 22.14
N ALA A 67 -7.84 17.07 21.77
CA ALA A 67 -9.08 17.65 22.27
C ALA A 67 -9.32 17.33 23.76
N ARG A 68 -9.67 18.35 24.56
CA ARG A 68 -10.00 18.22 26.00
C ARG A 68 -11.27 17.39 26.25
N VAL A 69 -12.16 17.30 25.27
CA VAL A 69 -13.43 16.55 25.37
C VAL A 69 -13.44 15.47 24.30
N GLN A 70 -13.27 14.22 24.73
CA GLN A 70 -13.14 13.06 23.85
C GLN A 70 -14.50 12.51 23.37
N ASP A 71 -15.58 12.79 24.10
CA ASP A 71 -16.90 12.20 23.84
C ASP A 71 -17.52 12.63 22.50
N PHE A 72 -17.08 13.76 21.94
CA PHE A 72 -17.53 14.27 20.62
C PHE A 72 -16.60 13.88 19.47
N VAL A 73 -15.43 13.30 19.74
CA VAL A 73 -14.44 12.96 18.72
C VAL A 73 -15.02 12.05 17.64
N PRO A 74 -15.76 10.97 17.95
CA PRO A 74 -16.36 10.12 16.92
C PRO A 74 -17.33 10.88 16.00
N LEU A 75 -18.15 11.79 16.54
CA LEU A 75 -19.11 12.58 15.76
C LEU A 75 -18.40 13.57 14.82
N LEU A 76 -17.31 14.18 15.28
CA LEU A 76 -16.51 15.11 14.47
C LEU A 76 -15.72 14.37 13.38
N VAL A 77 -15.18 13.18 13.71
CA VAL A 77 -14.57 12.28 12.73
C VAL A 77 -15.59 11.88 11.67
N GLU A 78 -16.77 11.41 12.08
CA GLU A 78 -17.86 11.05 11.16
C GLU A 78 -18.25 12.20 10.23
N ARG A 79 -18.42 13.40 10.79
CA ARG A 79 -18.76 14.60 10.01
C ARG A 79 -17.67 14.94 9.00
N ALA A 80 -16.40 14.84 9.38
CA ALA A 80 -15.27 15.08 8.49
C ALA A 80 -15.22 14.05 7.36
N VAL A 81 -15.37 12.76 7.67
CA VAL A 81 -15.42 11.68 6.67
C VAL A 81 -16.56 11.89 5.69
N ARG A 82 -17.77 12.22 6.19
CA ARG A 82 -18.93 12.50 5.32
C ARG A 82 -18.77 13.77 4.48
N ALA A 83 -17.98 14.75 4.92
CA ALA A 83 -17.64 15.91 4.10
C ALA A 83 -16.66 15.49 3.00
N SER A 84 -15.61 14.76 3.35
CA SER A 84 -14.65 14.20 2.38
C SER A 84 -15.32 13.27 1.36
N ALA A 85 -16.31 12.47 1.79
CA ALA A 85 -17.08 11.60 0.90
C ALA A 85 -18.03 12.38 -0.04
N ARG A 86 -18.56 13.54 0.39
CA ARG A 86 -19.35 14.43 -0.47
C ARG A 86 -18.50 15.15 -1.50
N ASP A 87 -17.30 15.53 -1.10
CA ASP A 87 -16.33 16.20 -1.96
C ASP A 87 -15.56 15.20 -2.83
N PHE A 88 -15.75 13.89 -2.60
CA PHE A 88 -15.17 12.83 -3.42
C PHE A 88 -15.90 12.75 -4.77
N PRO A 89 -15.24 13.10 -5.89
CA PRO A 89 -15.90 13.14 -7.17
C PRO A 89 -16.15 11.71 -7.65
N VAL A 90 -17.40 11.27 -7.52
CA VAL A 90 -17.87 10.08 -8.23
C VAL A 90 -18.01 10.48 -9.70
N GLY A 91 -16.98 10.17 -10.51
CA GLY A 91 -17.11 10.09 -11.97
C GLY A 91 -17.03 11.39 -12.78
N LEU A 92 -16.16 12.36 -12.44
CA LEU A 92 -15.82 13.46 -13.36
C LEU A 92 -14.29 13.57 -13.60
N PRO A 93 -13.83 13.70 -14.86
CA PRO A 93 -12.43 13.89 -15.17
C PRO A 93 -12.07 15.37 -15.00
N GLY A 94 -11.31 15.70 -13.96
CA GLY A 94 -10.73 17.03 -13.83
C GLY A 94 -10.73 17.60 -12.41
N MET A 95 -9.65 17.28 -11.69
CA MET A 95 -9.04 18.03 -10.58
C MET A 95 -9.62 17.91 -9.15
N SER A 96 -8.66 17.73 -8.23
CA SER A 96 -8.72 17.96 -6.77
C SER A 96 -9.38 16.89 -5.89
N GLY A 97 -8.92 15.64 -6.01
CA GLY A 97 -9.10 14.61 -4.98
C GLY A 97 -7.91 13.67 -5.06
N THR A 98 -7.29 13.32 -3.93
CA THR A 98 -6.08 12.47 -3.80
C THR A 98 -5.89 11.47 -4.94
N TYR A 99 -4.82 11.66 -5.72
CA TYR A 99 -4.44 10.77 -6.81
C TYR A 99 -4.41 9.30 -6.35
N PRO A 100 -4.87 8.32 -7.16
CA PRO A 100 -4.69 6.89 -6.88
C PRO A 100 -3.29 6.52 -6.36
N SER A 101 -2.25 7.22 -6.81
CA SER A 101 -0.87 7.09 -6.30
C SER A 101 -0.68 7.45 -4.82
N SER A 102 -1.41 8.42 -4.27
CA SER A 102 -1.35 8.81 -2.85
C SER A 102 -1.90 7.71 -1.95
N TRP A 103 -3.08 7.18 -2.31
CA TRP A 103 -3.68 6.03 -1.64
C TRP A 103 -2.76 4.80 -1.71
N ALA A 104 -2.20 4.54 -2.89
CA ALA A 104 -1.31 3.43 -3.14
C ALA A 104 -0.06 3.50 -2.25
N ARG A 105 0.53 4.68 -2.11
CA ARG A 105 1.67 4.93 -1.21
C ARG A 105 1.34 4.65 0.25
N ASN A 106 0.20 5.13 0.73
CA ASN A 106 -0.22 4.92 2.12
C ASN A 106 -0.46 3.44 2.41
N THR A 107 -1.14 2.75 1.49
CA THR A 107 -1.38 1.31 1.56
C THR A 107 -0.06 0.52 1.59
N ALA A 108 0.85 0.80 0.67
CA ALA A 108 2.17 0.17 0.63
C ALA A 108 2.99 0.45 1.90
N ARG A 109 2.94 1.69 2.41
CA ARG A 109 3.62 2.06 3.66
C ARG A 109 3.10 1.26 4.85
N ARG A 110 1.78 1.17 5.01
CA ARG A 110 1.14 0.40 6.09
C ARG A 110 1.58 -1.07 6.07
N LEU A 111 1.63 -1.65 4.88
CA LEU A 111 1.91 -3.08 4.67
C LEU A 111 3.40 -3.43 4.77
N LEU A 112 4.28 -2.56 4.27
CA LEU A 112 5.69 -2.90 4.06
C LEU A 112 6.64 -2.21 5.04
N ALA A 113 6.38 -0.97 5.47
CA ALA A 113 7.40 -0.15 6.12
C ALA A 113 7.86 -0.70 7.49
N GLY A 114 6.94 -1.27 8.28
CA GLY A 114 7.25 -1.78 9.61
C GLY A 114 7.97 -3.12 9.59
N ASN A 115 7.49 -4.08 8.79
CA ASN A 115 7.93 -5.48 8.85
C ASN A 115 8.88 -5.86 7.71
N LEU A 116 8.91 -5.09 6.62
CA LEU A 116 9.67 -5.39 5.40
C LEU A 116 10.46 -4.15 4.93
N PRO A 117 11.35 -3.58 5.76
CA PRO A 117 11.97 -2.28 5.50
C PRO A 117 12.77 -2.23 4.20
N ARG A 118 13.46 -3.33 3.85
CA ARG A 118 14.18 -3.44 2.57
C ARG A 118 13.21 -3.48 1.38
N ARG A 119 12.07 -4.17 1.51
CA ARG A 119 11.02 -4.17 0.48
C ARG A 119 10.40 -2.79 0.33
N TRP A 120 10.11 -2.11 1.43
CA TRP A 120 9.64 -0.73 1.43
C TRP A 120 10.62 0.21 0.72
N ALA A 121 11.93 0.08 0.97
CA ALA A 121 12.96 0.86 0.27
C ALA A 121 12.94 0.61 -1.24
N HIS A 122 12.88 -0.66 -1.65
CA HIS A 122 12.69 -1.04 -3.04
C HIS A 122 11.44 -0.40 -3.67
N THR A 123 10.27 -0.58 -3.06
CA THR A 123 9.00 -0.02 -3.52
C THR A 123 9.06 1.50 -3.67
N CYS A 124 9.67 2.22 -2.71
CA CYS A 124 9.93 3.65 -2.83
C CYS A 124 10.79 4.00 -4.05
N GLY A 125 11.83 3.20 -4.33
CA GLY A 125 12.66 3.37 -5.52
C GLY A 125 11.88 3.17 -6.82
N VAL A 126 11.07 2.12 -6.89
CA VAL A 126 10.23 1.81 -8.07
C VAL A 126 9.22 2.91 -8.31
N ALA A 127 8.57 3.42 -7.26
CA ALA A 127 7.63 4.54 -7.38
C ALA A 127 8.28 5.85 -7.86
N ARG A 128 9.45 6.22 -7.33
CA ARG A 128 10.21 7.37 -7.84
C ARG A 128 10.61 7.20 -9.30
N ARG A 129 10.94 5.96 -9.71
CA ARG A 129 11.25 5.66 -11.11
C ARG A 129 10.01 5.79 -11.99
N ALA A 130 8.85 5.33 -11.51
CA ALA A 130 7.58 5.47 -12.18
C ALA A 130 7.21 6.95 -12.41
N GLU A 131 7.36 7.80 -11.40
CA GLU A 131 7.12 9.25 -11.52
C GLU A 131 7.96 9.88 -12.65
N GLN A 132 9.23 9.46 -12.80
CA GLN A 132 10.11 9.97 -13.86
C GLN A 132 9.72 9.47 -15.26
N VAL A 133 9.27 8.22 -15.36
CA VAL A 133 8.97 7.55 -16.63
C VAL A 133 7.55 7.84 -17.11
N ALA A 134 6.63 8.17 -16.22
CA ALA A 134 5.22 8.42 -16.52
C ALA A 134 5.00 9.39 -17.69
N ARG A 135 5.89 10.37 -17.88
CA ARG A 135 5.84 11.34 -18.99
C ARG A 135 5.83 10.74 -20.40
N VAL A 136 6.22 9.47 -20.58
CA VAL A 136 6.19 8.79 -21.89
C VAL A 136 4.88 8.05 -22.16
N LEU A 137 3.98 8.03 -21.17
CA LEU A 137 2.64 7.47 -21.25
C LEU A 137 1.59 8.56 -21.51
N VAL A 138 0.42 8.15 -21.96
CA VAL A 138 -0.73 9.05 -22.08
C VAL A 138 -1.15 9.55 -20.69
N PRO A 139 -1.68 10.78 -20.56
CA PRO A 139 -1.98 11.40 -19.26
C PRO A 139 -2.79 10.52 -18.30
N GLU A 140 -3.74 9.76 -18.82
CA GLU A 140 -4.64 8.89 -18.06
C GLU A 140 -3.92 7.68 -17.43
N GLU A 141 -2.76 7.29 -17.97
CA GLU A 141 -1.96 6.15 -17.51
C GLU A 141 -0.86 6.55 -16.53
N GLN A 142 -0.51 7.83 -16.46
CA GLN A 142 0.62 8.32 -15.67
C GLN A 142 0.44 8.00 -14.18
N ASP A 143 -0.73 8.32 -13.63
CA ASP A 143 -1.01 8.05 -12.23
C ASP A 143 -1.22 6.55 -11.95
N LEU A 144 -1.79 5.81 -12.91
CA LEU A 144 -1.92 4.34 -12.80
C LEU A 144 -0.55 3.65 -12.69
N LEU A 145 0.45 4.12 -13.44
CA LEU A 145 1.82 3.61 -13.33
C LEU A 145 2.38 3.82 -11.93
N VAL A 146 2.25 5.03 -11.38
CA VAL A 146 2.77 5.36 -10.04
C VAL A 146 2.03 4.57 -8.95
N ALA A 147 0.71 4.46 -9.06
CA ALA A 147 -0.09 3.64 -8.16
C ALA A 147 0.33 2.16 -8.20
N ALA A 148 0.44 1.56 -9.40
CA ALA A 148 0.89 0.18 -9.54
C ALA A 148 2.32 -0.02 -9.02
N ALA A 149 3.21 0.96 -9.22
CA ALA A 149 4.58 0.92 -8.69
C ALA A 149 4.62 0.87 -7.16
N TRP A 150 3.77 1.63 -6.46
CA TRP A 150 3.63 1.52 -5.00
C TRP A 150 3.08 0.15 -4.57
N LEU A 151 2.20 -0.45 -5.36
CA LEU A 151 1.43 -1.62 -4.95
C LEU A 151 2.03 -2.97 -5.38
N HIS A 152 2.96 -3.00 -6.34
CA HIS A 152 3.38 -4.24 -6.99
C HIS A 152 3.88 -5.33 -6.02
N ASP A 153 4.54 -4.92 -4.93
CA ASP A 153 5.19 -5.82 -3.97
C ASP A 153 4.41 -5.98 -2.65
N ILE A 154 3.17 -5.48 -2.55
CA ILE A 154 2.43 -5.52 -1.28
C ILE A 154 2.09 -6.94 -0.84
N GLY A 155 1.95 -7.88 -1.77
CA GLY A 155 1.64 -9.28 -1.45
C GLY A 155 2.76 -10.04 -0.74
N TYR A 156 3.92 -9.41 -0.51
CA TYR A 156 4.92 -9.93 0.42
C TYR A 156 4.53 -9.75 1.90
N ALA A 157 3.57 -8.85 2.20
CA ALA A 157 3.13 -8.64 3.57
C ALA A 157 2.45 -9.90 4.12
N ALA A 158 2.86 -10.34 5.31
CA ALA A 158 2.39 -11.60 5.90
C ALA A 158 0.86 -11.69 6.03
N GLU A 159 0.18 -10.56 6.27
CA GLU A 159 -1.29 -10.49 6.34
C GLU A 159 -2.00 -10.63 4.99
N LEU A 160 -1.27 -10.58 3.87
CA LEU A 160 -1.80 -10.72 2.50
C LEU A 160 -1.50 -12.09 1.88
N VAL A 161 -0.55 -12.85 2.43
CA VAL A 161 -0.13 -14.13 1.87
C VAL A 161 -1.28 -15.13 1.93
N ASP A 162 -1.63 -15.69 0.78
CA ASP A 162 -2.68 -16.69 0.59
C ASP A 162 -2.12 -17.88 -0.19
N THR A 163 -1.62 -17.63 -1.40
CA THR A 163 -1.03 -18.66 -2.27
C THR A 163 0.49 -18.75 -2.15
N GLY A 164 1.15 -17.71 -1.63
CA GLY A 164 2.61 -17.56 -1.61
C GLY A 164 3.19 -16.93 -2.87
N LEU A 165 2.38 -16.71 -3.91
CA LEU A 165 2.75 -15.89 -5.07
C LEU A 165 2.36 -14.43 -4.81
N HIS A 166 3.33 -13.61 -4.42
CA HIS A 166 3.09 -12.23 -3.95
C HIS A 166 2.35 -11.35 -4.96
N SER A 167 2.57 -11.56 -6.26
CA SER A 167 1.88 -10.79 -7.30
C SER A 167 0.37 -11.10 -7.33
N LEU A 168 0.00 -12.38 -7.22
CA LEU A 168 -1.38 -12.85 -7.21
C LEU A 168 -2.08 -12.46 -5.90
N ASP A 169 -1.42 -12.70 -4.77
CA ASP A 169 -1.94 -12.39 -3.43
C ASP A 169 -2.20 -10.88 -3.29
N GLY A 170 -1.26 -10.06 -3.74
CA GLY A 170 -1.40 -8.60 -3.82
C GLY A 170 -2.56 -8.19 -4.72
N ALA A 171 -2.66 -8.73 -5.94
CA ALA A 171 -3.73 -8.39 -6.88
C ALA A 171 -5.13 -8.75 -6.35
N ARG A 172 -5.29 -9.92 -5.72
CA ARG A 172 -6.57 -10.34 -5.10
C ARG A 172 -6.94 -9.46 -3.91
N TYR A 173 -5.97 -9.06 -3.09
CA TYR A 173 -6.20 -8.09 -2.01
C TYR A 173 -6.74 -6.76 -2.57
N LEU A 174 -6.11 -6.24 -3.64
CA LEU A 174 -6.52 -4.99 -4.28
C LEU A 174 -7.92 -5.09 -4.89
N LEU A 175 -8.23 -6.21 -5.54
CA LEU A 175 -9.55 -6.43 -6.11
C LEU A 175 -10.65 -6.43 -5.03
N ARG A 176 -10.41 -7.10 -3.90
CA ARG A 176 -11.32 -7.07 -2.73
C ARG A 176 -11.45 -5.67 -2.11
N ALA A 177 -10.41 -4.85 -2.21
CA ALA A 177 -10.41 -3.47 -1.74
C ALA A 177 -11.08 -2.48 -2.72
N GLY A 178 -11.65 -2.97 -3.84
CA GLY A 178 -12.36 -2.14 -4.82
C GLY A 178 -11.44 -1.40 -5.81
N VAL A 179 -10.16 -1.77 -5.90
CA VAL A 179 -9.21 -1.17 -6.83
C VAL A 179 -9.55 -1.59 -8.26
N SER A 180 -9.32 -0.70 -9.23
CA SER A 180 -9.61 -0.98 -10.64
C SER A 180 -8.92 -2.26 -11.12
N ARG A 181 -9.62 -3.06 -11.94
CA ARG A 181 -9.08 -4.30 -12.52
C ARG A 181 -7.77 -4.08 -13.26
N ARG A 182 -7.60 -2.91 -13.86
CA ARG A 182 -6.39 -2.53 -14.59
C ARG A 182 -5.15 -2.45 -13.68
N VAL A 183 -5.26 -1.80 -12.51
CA VAL A 183 -4.15 -1.78 -11.53
C VAL A 183 -3.92 -3.18 -10.95
N CYS A 184 -4.99 -3.92 -10.68
CA CYS A 184 -4.87 -5.30 -10.20
C CYS A 184 -4.14 -6.20 -11.21
N GLY A 185 -4.43 -6.08 -12.52
CA GLY A 185 -3.72 -6.79 -13.58
C GLY A 185 -2.25 -6.41 -13.69
N LEU A 186 -1.93 -5.13 -13.58
CA LEU A 186 -0.53 -4.67 -13.53
C LEU A 186 0.24 -5.29 -12.35
N VAL A 187 -0.39 -5.37 -11.17
CA VAL A 187 0.19 -6.01 -9.99
C VAL A 187 0.27 -7.53 -10.16
N ALA A 188 -0.75 -8.19 -10.70
CA ALA A 188 -0.77 -9.64 -10.90
C ALA A 188 0.35 -10.11 -11.84
N HIS A 189 0.61 -9.34 -12.90
CA HIS A 189 1.51 -9.69 -13.98
C HIS A 189 2.85 -8.94 -13.93
N HIS A 190 3.17 -8.22 -12.85
CA HIS A 190 4.40 -7.43 -12.79
C HIS A 190 5.64 -8.33 -12.92
N SER A 191 6.68 -7.77 -13.56
CA SER A 191 8.00 -8.37 -13.72
C SER A 191 7.98 -9.85 -14.11
N GLY A 192 7.09 -10.24 -15.03
CA GLY A 192 7.02 -11.60 -15.55
C GLY A 192 6.55 -12.65 -14.54
N ALA A 193 5.70 -12.25 -13.58
CA ALA A 193 5.08 -13.14 -12.60
C ALA A 193 4.41 -14.38 -13.21
N ALA A 194 3.91 -14.29 -14.45
CA ALA A 194 3.34 -15.44 -15.17
C ALA A 194 4.29 -16.64 -15.26
N ALA A 195 5.59 -16.42 -15.49
CA ALA A 195 6.57 -17.51 -15.53
C ALA A 195 6.87 -18.08 -14.13
N VAL A 196 6.78 -17.24 -13.07
CA VAL A 196 6.92 -17.74 -11.70
C VAL A 196 5.70 -18.60 -11.36
N ALA A 197 4.50 -18.14 -11.69
CA ALA A 197 3.25 -18.87 -11.53
C ALA A 197 3.30 -20.23 -12.23
N GLU A 198 3.83 -20.30 -13.45
CA GLU A 198 4.05 -21.56 -14.16
C GLU A 198 4.97 -22.51 -13.39
N VAL A 199 6.10 -22.01 -12.91
CA VAL A 199 7.07 -22.81 -12.13
C VAL A 199 6.48 -23.36 -10.83
N VAL A 200 5.55 -22.64 -10.21
CA VAL A 200 4.92 -23.04 -8.93
C VAL A 200 3.50 -23.62 -9.09
N GLY A 201 3.02 -23.83 -10.31
CA GLY A 201 1.71 -24.42 -10.58
C GLY A 201 0.50 -23.53 -10.28
N LEU A 202 0.66 -22.20 -10.34
CA LEU A 202 -0.37 -21.19 -10.04
C LEU A 202 -0.83 -20.39 -11.27
N SER A 203 -0.53 -20.86 -12.50
CA SER A 203 -0.89 -20.15 -13.74
C SER A 203 -2.39 -19.86 -13.87
N GLU A 204 -3.25 -20.77 -13.42
CA GLU A 204 -4.72 -20.60 -13.47
C GLU A 204 -5.19 -19.40 -12.64
N GLY A 205 -4.58 -19.17 -11.46
CA GLY A 205 -4.91 -18.04 -10.60
C GLY A 205 -4.66 -16.68 -11.26
N LEU A 206 -3.67 -16.59 -12.16
CA LEU A 206 -3.39 -15.35 -12.89
C LEU A 206 -4.42 -15.05 -13.99
N THR A 207 -5.22 -16.02 -14.42
CA THR A 207 -6.27 -15.81 -15.43
C THR A 207 -7.45 -14.97 -14.91
N GLU A 208 -7.53 -14.76 -13.59
CA GLU A 208 -8.47 -13.81 -12.97
C GLU A 208 -8.24 -12.35 -13.41
N PHE A 209 -7.03 -12.05 -13.85
CA PHE A 209 -6.56 -10.72 -14.18
C PHE A 209 -6.02 -10.63 -15.60
N ASP A 210 -6.41 -9.57 -16.31
CA ASP A 210 -5.91 -9.31 -17.66
C ASP A 210 -4.44 -8.87 -17.62
N ASP A 211 -3.62 -9.43 -18.51
CA ASP A 211 -2.25 -8.96 -18.75
C ASP A 211 -2.34 -7.77 -19.73
N ASP A 212 -2.30 -6.53 -19.21
CA ASP A 212 -2.32 -5.28 -19.98
C ASP A 212 -1.02 -5.11 -20.78
N ARG A 213 -0.86 -5.95 -21.82
CA ARG A 213 0.33 -6.00 -22.68
C ARG A 213 0.42 -4.71 -23.50
N GLY A 214 1.15 -3.74 -22.95
CA GLY A 214 1.34 -2.44 -23.56
C GLY A 214 2.41 -1.60 -22.86
N ARG A 215 2.45 -0.31 -23.21
CA ARG A 215 3.45 0.64 -22.69
C ARG A 215 3.40 0.78 -21.17
N LEU A 216 2.20 0.77 -20.59
CA LEU A 216 2.00 0.90 -19.15
C LEU A 216 2.63 -0.26 -18.36
N ARG A 217 2.38 -1.50 -18.77
CA ARG A 217 3.02 -2.69 -18.20
C ARG A 217 4.53 -2.68 -18.38
N ASP A 218 5.01 -2.39 -19.59
CA ASP A 218 6.44 -2.31 -19.87
C ASP A 218 7.13 -1.24 -19.02
N ALA A 219 6.45 -0.13 -18.75
CA ALA A 219 6.95 0.93 -17.88
C ALA A 219 7.02 0.46 -16.42
N LEU A 220 6.03 -0.28 -15.92
CA LEU A 220 6.10 -0.86 -14.57
C LEU A 220 7.26 -1.85 -14.43
N TRP A 221 7.40 -2.76 -15.41
CA TRP A 221 8.50 -3.73 -15.44
C TRP A 221 9.85 -3.02 -15.53
N TYR A 222 9.95 -1.96 -16.34
CA TYR A 222 11.14 -1.13 -16.42
C TYR A 222 11.50 -0.52 -15.06
N CYS A 223 10.50 -0.02 -14.31
CA CYS A 223 10.74 0.60 -13.01
C CYS A 223 11.28 -0.40 -11.98
N ASP A 224 10.69 -1.60 -11.87
CA ASP A 224 11.21 -2.64 -10.97
C ASP A 224 12.58 -3.17 -11.42
N MET A 225 12.72 -3.50 -12.71
CA MET A 225 13.96 -4.06 -13.25
C MET A 225 15.14 -3.07 -13.29
N THR A 226 14.90 -1.78 -13.07
CA THR A 226 15.94 -0.75 -12.95
C THR A 226 16.07 -0.17 -11.53
N THR A 227 15.51 -0.87 -10.53
CA THR A 227 15.59 -0.49 -9.12
C THR A 227 16.18 -1.63 -8.28
N SER A 228 17.21 -1.34 -7.48
CA SER A 228 17.85 -2.31 -6.59
C SER A 228 16.95 -2.70 -5.41
N PRO A 229 17.27 -3.76 -4.64
CA PRO A 229 16.53 -4.12 -3.43
C PRO A 229 16.48 -3.01 -2.38
N ASP A 230 17.43 -2.07 -2.42
CA ASP A 230 17.57 -0.99 -1.45
C ASP A 230 16.99 0.34 -2.00
N GLY A 231 16.32 0.28 -3.17
CA GLY A 231 15.62 1.41 -3.76
C GLY A 231 16.48 2.33 -4.61
N HIS A 232 17.72 1.95 -4.93
CA HIS A 232 18.63 2.74 -5.75
C HIS A 232 18.49 2.41 -7.25
N PRO A 233 18.71 3.39 -8.16
CA PRO A 233 18.78 3.10 -9.59
C PRO A 233 19.86 2.04 -9.90
N THR A 234 19.58 1.14 -10.82
CA THR A 234 20.50 0.10 -11.31
C THR A 234 20.24 -0.21 -12.78
N THR A 235 21.16 -0.92 -13.43
CA THR A 235 20.91 -1.48 -14.76
C THR A 235 20.09 -2.77 -14.66
N VAL A 236 19.43 -3.15 -15.75
CA VAL A 236 18.68 -4.41 -15.81
C VAL A 236 19.60 -5.63 -15.68
N ASP A 237 20.80 -5.57 -16.24
CA ASP A 237 21.78 -6.64 -16.17
C ASP A 237 22.28 -6.84 -14.74
N ASP A 238 22.61 -5.75 -14.04
CA ASP A 238 22.99 -5.78 -12.63
C ASP A 238 21.86 -6.28 -11.75
N ARG A 239 20.62 -5.89 -12.05
CA ARG A 239 19.41 -6.34 -11.33
C ARG A 239 19.20 -7.84 -11.50
N LEU A 240 19.32 -8.36 -12.72
CA LEU A 240 19.21 -9.80 -12.99
C LEU A 240 20.32 -10.60 -12.29
N ALA A 241 21.56 -10.10 -12.34
CA ALA A 241 22.68 -10.72 -11.64
C ALA A 241 22.50 -10.70 -10.11
N GLU A 242 21.97 -9.61 -9.56
CA GLU A 242 21.63 -9.51 -8.14
C GLU A 242 20.55 -10.51 -7.71
N ILE A 243 19.46 -10.63 -8.48
CA ILE A 243 18.37 -11.59 -8.20
C ILE A 243 18.93 -13.01 -8.12
N ARG A 244 19.76 -13.42 -9.09
CA ARG A 244 20.38 -14.75 -9.12
C ARG A 244 21.27 -14.99 -7.90
N ARG A 245 22.12 -14.02 -7.52
CA ARG A 245 23.01 -14.13 -6.36
C ARG A 245 22.25 -14.22 -5.03
N ARG A 246 21.19 -13.42 -4.87
CA ARG A 246 20.46 -13.33 -3.59
C ARG A 246 19.56 -14.53 -3.32
N ARG A 247 18.91 -15.08 -4.36
CA ARG A 247 17.86 -16.09 -4.21
C ARG A 247 18.33 -17.54 -4.38
N GLY A 248 19.48 -17.75 -5.03
CA GLY A 248 19.99 -19.09 -5.30
C GLY A 248 19.28 -19.78 -6.47
N PRO A 249 19.85 -20.87 -7.01
CA PRO A 249 19.38 -21.49 -8.26
C PRO A 249 18.01 -22.17 -8.16
N ASP A 250 17.63 -22.66 -6.97
CA ASP A 250 16.39 -23.42 -6.76
C ASP A 250 15.16 -22.53 -6.51
N ASP A 251 15.37 -21.23 -6.24
CA ASP A 251 14.26 -20.29 -6.02
C ASP A 251 13.40 -20.19 -7.29
N PRO A 252 12.06 -20.28 -7.18
CA PRO A 252 11.15 -20.21 -8.33
C PRO A 252 11.33 -18.98 -9.20
N VAL A 253 11.69 -17.83 -8.61
CA VAL A 253 11.99 -16.59 -9.36
C VAL A 253 13.21 -16.79 -10.25
N VAL A 254 14.26 -17.45 -9.76
CA VAL A 254 15.49 -17.70 -10.53
C VAL A 254 15.24 -18.71 -11.64
N ARG A 255 14.48 -19.78 -11.36
CA ARG A 255 14.04 -20.74 -12.39
C ARG A 255 13.20 -20.06 -13.48
N ALA A 256 12.27 -19.19 -13.09
CA ALA A 256 11.42 -18.44 -14.02
C ALA A 256 12.21 -17.45 -14.90
N LEU A 257 13.38 -16.96 -14.46
CA LEU A 257 14.24 -16.13 -15.31
C LEU A 257 14.69 -16.87 -16.56
N ALA A 258 14.88 -18.20 -16.52
CA ALA A 258 15.21 -18.96 -17.73
C ALA A 258 14.09 -18.93 -18.78
N ILE A 259 12.85 -18.69 -18.36
CA ILE A 259 11.66 -18.64 -19.22
C ILE A 259 11.40 -17.21 -19.73
N ASN A 260 11.53 -16.20 -18.87
CA ASN A 260 11.04 -14.84 -19.14
C ASN A 260 12.12 -13.75 -19.31
N VAL A 261 13.42 -14.07 -19.23
CA VAL A 261 14.48 -13.05 -19.28
C VAL A 261 14.41 -12.20 -20.54
N GLU A 262 14.19 -12.80 -21.71
CA GLU A 262 14.13 -12.06 -22.97
C GLU A 262 12.98 -11.07 -23.03
N GLU A 263 11.81 -11.45 -22.51
CA GLU A 263 10.66 -10.55 -22.47
C GLU A 263 10.85 -9.43 -21.45
N ARG A 264 11.48 -9.69 -20.30
CA ARG A 264 11.87 -8.64 -19.34
C ARG A 264 12.83 -7.64 -19.97
N LEU A 265 13.85 -8.11 -20.68
CA LEU A 265 14.79 -7.27 -21.40
C LEU A 265 14.10 -6.50 -22.53
N ALA A 266 13.17 -7.12 -23.25
CA ALA A 266 12.40 -6.49 -24.31
C ALA A 266 11.52 -5.35 -23.78
N ALA A 267 10.80 -5.56 -22.68
CA ALA A 267 10.03 -4.51 -21.99
C ALA A 267 10.92 -3.33 -21.58
N VAL A 268 12.07 -3.61 -20.97
CA VAL A 268 13.04 -2.56 -20.58
C VAL A 268 13.53 -1.77 -21.80
N ARG A 269 13.88 -2.46 -22.90
CA ARG A 269 14.31 -1.83 -24.15
C ARG A 269 13.21 -0.97 -24.78
N ARG A 270 11.95 -1.44 -24.78
CA ARG A 270 10.79 -0.68 -25.31
C ARG A 270 10.60 0.63 -24.54
N THR A 271 10.59 0.60 -23.22
CA THR A 271 10.47 1.80 -22.37
C THR A 271 11.68 2.74 -22.53
N HIS A 272 12.90 2.21 -22.55
CA HIS A 272 14.10 3.03 -22.74
C HIS A 272 14.12 3.76 -24.10
N ARG A 273 13.63 3.12 -25.18
CA ARG A 273 13.49 3.78 -26.49
C ARG A 273 12.49 4.93 -26.47
N LEU A 274 11.39 4.80 -25.73
CA LEU A 274 10.41 5.88 -25.57
C LEU A 274 11.05 7.08 -24.86
N LEU A 275 11.76 6.84 -23.74
CA LEU A 275 12.43 7.89 -22.97
C LEU A 275 13.44 8.70 -23.82
N ARG A 276 14.21 8.02 -24.69
CA ARG A 276 15.16 8.68 -25.58
C ARG A 276 14.48 9.57 -26.63
N ARG A 277 13.31 9.20 -27.12
CA ARG A 277 12.56 9.97 -28.13
C ARG A 277 11.91 11.23 -27.55
N THR A 278 11.56 11.23 -26.27
CA THR A 278 10.94 12.36 -25.57
C THR A 278 11.95 13.36 -25.00
N THR A 279 13.26 13.11 -25.13
CA THR A 279 14.32 14.01 -24.61
C THR A 279 14.88 14.95 -25.72
N VAL A 280 14.24 14.98 -26.89
CA VAL A 280 14.53 15.89 -28.02
C VAL A 280 13.40 16.92 -28.09
#